data_AF-A0AAV6VHT3-F1
#
_entry.id   AF-A0AAV6VHT3-F1
#
_cell.length_a   1.000
_cell.length_b   1.000
_cell.length_c   1.000
_cell.angle_alpha   90.00
_cell.angle_beta   90.00
_cell.angle_gamma   90.00
#
_symmetry.space_group_name_H-M   'P 1'
#
loop_
_entity.id
_entity.type
_entity.pdbx_description
1 polymer ?
#
loop_
_entity_poly.entity_id
_entity_poly.type
_entity_poly.pdbx_seq_one_letter_code
_entity_poly.pdbx_strand_id
1 'polypeptide(L)'
;MAIELDKFKQEIYTYVESRMSFIAPNLSVIVGASTAAKLMGVAGGLSNLAKMPACNIHVLGSQRRTLAGFSNTAIMPHSGFVHGSDIVQNTPADLKRKAARLVAAKCAIAARVDGFHECADGSVGESMREDIERKLDKLQEPPPVKPLPAPIDQAHKKRGGRRVRKMKERYAITEFRKQANRMNFGEIEEDAYQDDLGFSLGQVGKAGTGRIRAPQIDEKTKVRISKTLQDVFSRMCNGN
;
A
#
# COMPACT_ATOMS: atom_id res chain seq x y z
N MET A 1 30.59 -5.15 34.43
CA MET A 1 29.26 -4.57 34.75
C MET A 1 28.23 -4.69 33.62
N ALA A 2 28.32 -3.96 32.50
CA ALA A 2 27.26 -3.99 31.47
C ALA A 2 27.02 -5.38 30.84
N ILE A 3 28.09 -6.12 30.53
CA ILE A 3 28.00 -7.49 29.99
C ILE A 3 27.40 -8.45 31.02
N GLU A 4 27.71 -8.28 32.31
CA GLU A 4 27.15 -9.11 33.39
C GLU A 4 25.66 -8.85 33.57
N LEU A 5 25.23 -7.59 33.51
CA LEU A 5 23.80 -7.23 33.54
C LEU A 5 23.03 -7.80 32.35
N ASP A 6 23.63 -7.83 31.16
CA ASP A 6 22.99 -8.45 30.00
C ASP A 6 22.87 -9.97 30.17
N LYS A 7 23.88 -10.64 30.75
CA LYS A 7 23.79 -12.06 31.12
C LYS A 7 22.67 -12.33 32.12
N PHE A 8 22.58 -11.55 33.21
CA PHE A 8 21.49 -11.67 34.18
C PHE A 8 20.11 -11.42 33.55
N LYS A 9 20.01 -10.45 32.64
CA LYS A 9 18.78 -10.21 31.88
C LYS A 9 18.40 -11.40 30.99
N GLN A 10 19.38 -12.04 30.36
CA GLN A 10 19.14 -13.26 29.56
C GLN A 10 18.68 -14.42 30.45
N GLU A 11 19.27 -14.61 31.64
CA GLU A 11 18.83 -15.61 32.63
C GLU A 11 17.39 -15.34 33.11
N ILE A 12 17.01 -14.09 33.32
CA ILE A 12 15.62 -13.73 33.66
C ILE A 12 14.70 -14.07 32.49
N TYR A 13 15.10 -13.82 31.25
CA TYR A 13 14.27 -14.18 30.09
C TYR A 13 14.07 -15.67 29.95
N THR A 14 15.12 -16.49 30.11
CA THR A 14 15.00 -17.96 30.04
C THR A 14 14.12 -18.49 31.16
N TYR A 15 14.23 -17.90 32.36
CA TYR A 15 13.34 -18.23 33.48
C TYR A 15 11.87 -17.90 33.17
N VAL A 16 11.59 -16.68 32.71
CA VAL A 16 10.23 -16.25 32.36
C VAL A 16 9.67 -17.06 31.20
N GLU A 17 10.49 -17.39 30.21
CA GLU A 17 10.12 -18.26 29.08
C GLU A 17 9.68 -19.64 29.57
N SER A 18 10.42 -20.26 30.49
CA SER A 18 10.08 -21.57 31.06
C SER A 18 8.73 -21.61 31.81
N ARG A 19 8.29 -20.45 32.32
CA ARG A 19 7.03 -20.28 33.06
C ARG A 19 5.96 -19.55 32.26
N MET A 20 6.21 -19.25 30.98
CA MET A 20 5.32 -18.43 30.18
C MET A 20 3.95 -19.09 29.94
N SER A 21 3.93 -20.42 29.79
CA SER A 21 2.68 -21.19 29.67
C SER A 21 1.75 -21.03 30.87
N PHE A 22 2.31 -20.75 32.06
CA PHE A 22 1.52 -20.47 33.26
C PHE A 22 1.17 -18.99 33.40
N ILE A 23 2.07 -18.09 33.01
CA ILE A 23 1.90 -16.64 33.21
C ILE A 23 0.97 -16.03 32.16
N ALA A 24 1.18 -16.36 30.89
CA ALA A 24 0.44 -15.83 29.74
C ALA A 24 0.21 -16.95 28.69
N PRO A 25 -0.69 -17.90 28.99
CA PRO A 25 -0.95 -19.04 28.11
C PRO A 25 -1.40 -18.58 26.72
N ASN A 26 -2.36 -17.65 26.63
CA ASN A 26 -2.93 -17.24 25.34
C ASN A 26 -1.91 -16.50 24.46
N LEU A 27 -1.11 -15.62 25.06
CA LEU A 27 -0.05 -14.89 24.34
C LEU A 27 1.04 -15.84 23.84
N SER A 28 1.44 -16.82 24.66
CA SER A 28 2.46 -17.81 24.29
C SER A 28 2.04 -18.67 23.09
N VAL A 29 0.77 -19.05 23.00
CA VAL A 29 0.22 -19.84 21.89
C VAL A 29 0.28 -19.08 20.56
N ILE A 30 0.04 -17.77 20.58
CA ILE A 30 0.03 -16.95 19.35
C ILE A 30 1.45 -16.69 18.84
N VAL A 31 2.35 -16.21 19.69
CA VAL A 31 3.64 -15.65 19.24
C VAL A 31 4.84 -16.56 19.54
N GLY A 32 4.66 -17.53 20.44
CA GLY A 32 5.71 -18.34 21.04
C GLY A 32 6.17 -17.78 22.40
N ALA A 33 6.67 -18.66 23.27
CA ALA A 33 7.11 -18.29 24.62
C ALA A 33 8.30 -17.30 24.62
N SER A 34 9.25 -17.47 23.70
CA SER A 34 10.45 -16.63 23.59
C SER A 34 10.12 -15.17 23.21
N THR A 35 9.21 -14.97 22.25
CA THR A 35 8.78 -13.64 21.81
C THR A 35 7.84 -13.01 22.84
N ALA A 36 6.97 -13.80 23.47
CA ALA A 36 6.13 -13.39 24.59
C ALA A 36 6.95 -12.82 25.75
N ALA A 37 8.01 -13.54 26.15
CA ALA A 37 8.90 -13.11 27.24
C ALA A 37 9.58 -11.77 26.92
N LYS A 38 10.05 -11.58 25.69
CA LYS A 38 10.65 -10.32 25.23
C LYS A 38 9.63 -9.17 25.21
N LEU A 39 8.41 -9.43 24.76
CA LEU A 39 7.32 -8.44 24.75
C LEU A 39 6.97 -8.00 26.18
N MET A 40 6.80 -8.95 27.09
CA MET A 40 6.53 -8.66 28.50
C MET A 40 7.70 -7.93 29.18
N GLY A 41 8.93 -8.34 28.92
CA GLY A 41 10.11 -7.71 29.52
C GLY A 41 10.26 -6.25 29.12
N VAL A 42 10.04 -5.93 27.83
CA VAL A 42 10.10 -4.53 27.36
C VAL A 42 8.88 -3.72 27.77
N ALA A 43 7.69 -4.33 27.86
CA ALA A 43 6.50 -3.65 28.37
C ALA A 43 6.55 -3.42 29.89
N GLY A 44 7.44 -4.10 30.62
CA GLY A 44 7.53 -4.02 32.08
C GLY A 44 6.42 -4.79 32.78
N GLY A 45 6.05 -5.96 32.24
CA GLY A 45 5.05 -6.87 32.82
C GLY A 45 3.75 -6.97 32.03
N LEU A 46 2.94 -7.97 32.40
CA LEU A 46 1.71 -8.34 31.69
C LEU A 46 0.62 -7.25 31.78
N SER A 47 0.46 -6.63 32.95
CA SER A 47 -0.54 -5.57 33.18
C SER A 47 -0.23 -4.30 32.38
N ASN A 48 1.04 -3.99 32.16
CA ASN A 48 1.45 -2.89 31.28
C ASN A 48 1.20 -3.26 29.82
N LEU A 49 1.56 -4.48 29.42
CA LEU A 49 1.32 -4.98 28.06
C LEU A 49 -0.17 -4.99 27.70
N ALA A 50 -1.05 -5.36 28.63
CA ALA A 50 -2.50 -5.34 28.44
C ALA A 50 -3.08 -3.94 28.16
N LYS A 51 -2.50 -2.91 28.79
CA LYS A 51 -2.88 -1.50 28.59
C LYS A 51 -2.37 -0.93 27.26
N MET A 52 -1.35 -1.54 26.66
CA MET A 52 -0.78 -1.05 25.41
C MET A 52 -1.75 -1.24 24.24
N PRO A 53 -1.85 -0.26 23.31
CA PRO A 53 -2.57 -0.43 22.07
C PRO A 53 -1.78 -1.32 21.10
N ALA A 54 -2.49 -1.98 20.18
CA ALA A 54 -1.90 -2.91 19.21
C ALA A 54 -0.80 -2.28 18.33
N CYS A 55 -0.93 -0.98 17.99
CA CYS A 55 0.08 -0.27 17.21
C CYS A 55 1.42 -0.14 17.94
N ASN A 56 1.41 0.00 19.27
CA ASN A 56 2.64 0.06 20.05
C ASN A 56 3.27 -1.32 20.19
N ILE A 57 2.45 -2.36 20.40
CA ILE A 57 2.91 -3.76 20.48
C ILE A 57 3.58 -4.20 19.17
N HIS A 58 3.06 -3.76 18.03
CA HIS A 58 3.66 -4.04 16.72
C HIS A 58 5.11 -3.57 16.60
N VAL A 59 5.45 -2.42 17.20
CA VAL A 59 6.76 -1.77 17.08
C VAL A 59 7.67 -2.08 18.28
N LEU A 60 7.20 -2.84 19.27
CA LEU A 60 8.01 -3.23 20.43
C LEU A 60 9.27 -3.99 20.01
N GLY A 61 10.44 -3.55 20.51
CA GLY A 61 11.73 -4.12 20.15
C GLY A 61 12.31 -3.61 18.82
N SER A 62 11.61 -2.72 18.11
CA SER A 62 12.13 -2.07 16.90
C SER A 62 13.32 -1.19 17.24
N GLN A 63 14.49 -1.53 16.70
CA GLN A 63 15.68 -0.68 16.82
C GLN A 63 15.73 0.31 15.65
N ARG A 64 15.88 1.60 15.97
CA ARG A 64 16.16 2.61 14.95
C ARG A 64 17.61 2.44 14.49
N ARG A 65 17.78 1.93 13.29
CA ARG A 65 19.10 1.84 12.64
C ARG A 65 19.21 2.99 11.65
N THR A 66 20.20 3.85 11.85
CA THR A 66 20.59 4.85 10.86
C THR A 66 21.40 4.14 9.79
N LEU A 67 20.92 4.16 8.54
CA LEU A 67 21.71 3.68 7.41
C LEU A 67 22.95 4.58 7.30
N ALA A 68 24.13 4.00 7.49
CA ALA A 68 25.38 4.64 7.14
C ALA A 68 25.70 4.28 5.68
N GLY A 69 25.92 5.29 4.83
CA GLY A 69 26.34 5.11 3.43
C GLY A 69 25.20 5.05 2.39
N PHE A 70 25.55 4.63 1.17
CA PHE A 70 24.68 4.63 -0.03
C PHE A 70 23.82 3.36 -0.19
N SER A 71 23.50 2.66 0.90
CA SER A 71 22.72 1.42 0.81
C SER A 71 21.23 1.70 0.59
N ASN A 72 20.69 1.18 -0.52
CA ASN A 72 19.25 1.17 -0.83
C ASN A 72 18.52 -0.03 -0.20
N THR A 73 19.21 -0.88 0.56
CA THR A 73 18.57 -1.95 1.32
C THR A 73 17.72 -1.33 2.41
N ALA A 74 16.43 -1.18 2.10
CA ALA A 74 15.46 -0.63 3.02
C ALA A 74 15.43 -1.50 4.29
N ILE A 75 15.94 -0.97 5.40
CA ILE A 75 15.64 -1.52 6.72
C ILE A 75 14.12 -1.56 6.80
N MET A 76 13.57 -2.75 7.05
CA MET A 76 12.13 -2.92 7.18
C MET A 76 11.63 -2.05 8.34
N PRO A 77 10.87 -0.96 8.06
CA PRO A 77 10.39 -0.09 9.12
C PRO A 77 9.41 -0.88 9.99
N HIS A 78 9.39 -0.58 11.29
CA HIS A 78 8.50 -1.21 12.26
C HIS A 78 8.71 -2.74 12.42
N SER A 79 9.96 -3.20 12.27
CA SER A 79 10.35 -4.58 12.56
C SER A 79 10.67 -4.77 14.05
N GLY A 80 9.63 -5.07 14.84
CA GLY A 80 9.74 -5.41 16.26
C GLY A 80 9.87 -6.90 16.54
N PHE A 81 9.71 -7.31 17.81
CA PHE A 81 9.75 -8.73 18.23
C PHE A 81 8.65 -9.56 17.56
N VAL A 82 7.47 -8.98 17.34
CA VAL A 82 6.35 -9.64 16.64
C VAL A 82 6.75 -10.05 15.22
N HIS A 83 7.61 -9.28 14.55
CA HIS A 83 8.11 -9.64 13.23
C HIS A 83 9.00 -10.88 13.26
N GLY A 84 9.69 -11.14 14.38
CA GLY A 84 10.50 -12.33 14.59
C GLY A 84 9.72 -13.58 15.00
N SER A 85 8.39 -13.52 15.07
CA SER A 85 7.54 -14.69 15.34
C SER A 85 7.47 -15.63 14.14
N ASP A 86 7.32 -16.92 14.42
CA ASP A 86 7.29 -17.97 13.39
C ASP A 86 6.18 -17.73 12.36
N ILE A 87 4.99 -17.33 12.82
CA ILE A 87 3.84 -17.04 11.96
C ILE A 87 4.19 -15.94 10.95
N VAL A 88 4.87 -14.87 11.36
CA VAL A 88 5.24 -13.78 10.45
C VAL A 88 6.40 -14.18 9.56
N GLN A 89 7.40 -14.90 10.07
CA GLN A 89 8.56 -15.31 9.27
C GLN A 89 8.21 -16.27 8.16
N ASN A 90 7.23 -17.16 8.39
CA ASN A 90 6.73 -18.12 7.41
C ASN A 90 5.87 -17.49 6.31
N THR A 91 5.39 -16.25 6.50
CA THR A 91 4.62 -15.54 5.45
C THR A 91 5.50 -14.95 4.35
N PRO A 92 5.03 -14.85 3.10
CA PRO A 92 5.78 -14.23 2.02
C PRO A 92 6.08 -12.75 2.30
N ALA A 93 7.21 -12.25 1.79
CA ALA A 93 7.77 -10.94 2.14
C ALA A 93 6.77 -9.77 1.99
N ASP A 94 5.95 -9.79 0.94
CA ASP A 94 4.94 -8.76 0.66
C ASP A 94 3.82 -8.71 1.71
N LEU A 95 3.52 -9.85 2.33
CA LEU A 95 2.47 -9.99 3.33
C LEU A 95 2.99 -9.85 4.76
N LYS A 96 4.31 -9.96 5.02
CA LYS A 96 4.90 -9.88 6.36
C LYS A 96 4.44 -8.65 7.15
N ARG A 97 4.33 -7.48 6.51
CA ARG A 97 3.86 -6.25 7.18
C ARG A 97 2.37 -6.30 7.55
N LYS A 98 1.53 -6.96 6.74
CA LYS A 98 0.11 -7.16 7.07
C LYS A 98 -0.02 -8.21 8.18
N ALA A 99 0.73 -9.30 8.07
CA ALA A 99 0.80 -10.37 9.08
C ALA A 99 1.22 -9.82 10.45
N ALA A 100 2.31 -9.06 10.53
CA ALA A 100 2.80 -8.49 11.79
C ALA A 100 1.77 -7.58 12.48
N ARG A 101 0.99 -6.79 11.72
CA ARG A 101 -0.09 -5.97 12.27
C ARG A 101 -1.25 -6.81 12.79
N LEU A 102 -1.59 -7.89 12.07
CA LEU A 102 -2.66 -8.80 12.43
C LEU A 102 -2.32 -9.57 13.70
N VAL A 103 -1.11 -10.12 13.78
CA VAL A 103 -0.57 -10.78 14.97
C VAL A 103 -0.56 -9.79 16.14
N ALA A 104 0.04 -8.59 15.99
CA ALA A 104 0.08 -7.60 17.07
C ALA A 104 -1.32 -7.21 17.60
N ALA A 105 -2.33 -7.13 16.72
CA ALA A 105 -3.71 -6.88 17.13
C ALA A 105 -4.29 -8.02 17.97
N LYS A 106 -4.06 -9.28 17.58
CA LYS A 106 -4.50 -10.45 18.35
C LYS A 106 -3.71 -10.61 19.65
N CYS A 107 -2.40 -10.34 19.64
CA CYS A 107 -1.57 -10.31 20.85
C CYS A 107 -2.07 -9.28 21.87
N ALA A 108 -2.53 -8.10 21.43
CA ALA A 108 -3.07 -7.09 22.33
C ALA A 108 -4.33 -7.60 23.06
N ILE A 109 -5.17 -8.38 22.38
CA ILE A 109 -6.37 -8.95 22.98
C ILE A 109 -5.98 -10.11 23.90
N ALA A 110 -5.12 -11.02 23.45
CA ALA A 110 -4.62 -12.13 24.27
C ALA A 110 -3.93 -11.64 25.56
N ALA A 111 -3.09 -10.61 25.47
CA ALA A 111 -2.44 -9.99 26.63
C ALA A 111 -3.43 -9.47 27.67
N ARG A 112 -4.60 -8.98 27.24
CA ARG A 112 -5.66 -8.52 28.15
C ARG A 112 -6.36 -9.68 28.82
N VAL A 113 -6.71 -10.72 28.06
CA VAL A 113 -7.32 -11.95 28.60
C VAL A 113 -6.39 -12.60 29.63
N ASP A 114 -5.10 -12.72 29.30
CA ASP A 114 -4.09 -13.24 30.23
C ASP A 114 -3.92 -12.33 31.45
N GLY A 115 -3.97 -11.00 31.27
CA GLY A 115 -3.84 -10.03 32.36
C GLY A 115 -5.01 -10.01 33.35
N PHE A 116 -6.20 -10.45 32.94
CA PHE A 116 -7.37 -10.63 33.81
C PHE A 116 -7.54 -12.08 34.30
N HIS A 117 -6.72 -13.01 33.83
CA HIS A 117 -6.77 -14.44 34.17
C HIS A 117 -8.13 -15.10 33.89
N GLU A 118 -8.88 -14.63 32.89
CA GLU A 118 -10.23 -15.14 32.58
C GLU A 118 -10.22 -16.54 31.95
N CYS A 119 -9.13 -16.90 31.24
CA CYS A 119 -8.99 -18.19 30.55
C CYS A 119 -7.54 -18.69 30.65
N ALA A 120 -7.29 -19.62 31.58
CA ALA A 120 -5.97 -20.22 31.79
C ALA A 120 -5.66 -21.38 30.83
N ASP A 121 -6.68 -21.93 30.16
CA ASP A 121 -6.54 -23.13 29.32
C ASP A 121 -5.87 -22.86 27.96
N GLY A 122 -5.64 -21.60 27.58
CA GLY A 122 -5.03 -21.24 26.29
C GLY A 122 -5.97 -21.32 25.08
N SER A 123 -7.21 -21.76 25.27
CA SER A 123 -8.22 -21.94 24.21
C SER A 123 -8.52 -20.66 23.42
N VAL A 124 -8.50 -19.50 24.10
CA VAL A 124 -8.67 -18.20 23.45
C VAL A 124 -7.48 -17.91 22.52
N GLY A 125 -6.25 -18.20 22.95
CA GLY A 125 -5.05 -18.09 22.14
C GLY A 125 -5.09 -18.97 20.89
N GLU A 126 -5.57 -20.21 21.01
CA GLU A 126 -5.73 -21.14 19.89
C GLU A 126 -6.74 -20.61 18.86
N SER A 127 -7.93 -20.19 19.31
CA SER A 127 -8.94 -19.61 18.40
C SER A 127 -8.42 -18.36 17.68
N MET A 128 -7.63 -17.52 18.36
CA MET A 128 -7.01 -16.34 17.77
C MET A 128 -5.91 -16.70 16.78
N ARG A 129 -5.17 -17.78 17.02
CA ARG A 129 -4.15 -18.30 16.10
C ARG A 129 -4.77 -18.84 14.82
N GLU A 130 -5.82 -19.64 14.93
CA GLU A 130 -6.57 -20.09 13.75
C GLU A 130 -7.13 -18.92 12.93
N ASP A 131 -7.67 -17.91 13.61
CA ASP A 131 -8.12 -16.67 12.97
C ASP A 131 -7.02 -15.94 12.20
N ILE A 132 -5.78 -15.98 12.71
CA ILE A 132 -4.61 -15.40 12.03
C ILE A 132 -4.30 -16.21 10.79
N GLU A 133 -4.19 -17.53 10.92
CA GLU A 133 -3.86 -18.46 9.84
C GLU A 133 -4.90 -18.38 8.71
N ARG A 134 -6.19 -18.47 9.01
CA ARG A 134 -7.29 -18.31 8.02
C ARG A 134 -7.22 -17.00 7.24
N LYS A 135 -6.85 -15.89 7.91
CA LYS A 135 -6.72 -14.58 7.25
C LYS A 135 -5.47 -14.49 6.39
N LEU A 136 -4.38 -15.14 6.80
CA LEU A 136 -3.15 -15.19 6.01
C LEU A 136 -3.33 -16.05 4.75
N ASP A 137 -4.03 -17.17 4.87
CA ASP A 137 -4.35 -18.04 3.73
C ASP A 137 -5.23 -17.31 2.72
N LYS A 138 -6.28 -16.65 3.18
CA LYS A 138 -7.15 -15.80 2.34
C LYS A 138 -6.40 -14.66 1.64
N LEU A 139 -5.32 -14.15 2.24
CA LEU A 139 -4.49 -13.11 1.63
C LEU A 139 -3.57 -13.66 0.52
N GLN A 140 -3.29 -14.95 0.54
CA GLN A 140 -2.49 -15.63 -0.49
C GLN A 140 -3.34 -16.09 -1.67
N GLU A 141 -4.66 -16.23 -1.49
CA GLU A 141 -5.59 -16.57 -2.56
C GLU A 141 -5.54 -15.50 -3.69
N PRO A 142 -5.30 -15.91 -4.95
CA PRO A 142 -5.33 -14.99 -6.07
C PRO A 142 -6.77 -14.47 -6.29
N PRO A 143 -6.93 -13.21 -6.73
CA PRO A 143 -8.25 -12.69 -7.03
C PRO A 143 -8.88 -13.47 -8.20
N PRO A 144 -10.21 -13.68 -8.18
CA PRO A 144 -10.89 -14.37 -9.27
C PRO A 144 -10.81 -13.54 -10.56
N VAL A 145 -10.39 -14.18 -11.65
CA VAL A 145 -10.31 -13.55 -12.97
C VAL A 145 -11.72 -13.44 -13.56
N LYS A 146 -12.15 -12.23 -13.91
CA LYS A 146 -13.45 -12.01 -14.58
C LYS A 146 -13.25 -12.04 -16.10
N PRO A 147 -14.08 -12.79 -16.85
CA PRO A 147 -14.02 -12.77 -18.30
C PRO A 147 -14.44 -11.40 -18.83
N LEU A 148 -13.89 -11.03 -20.00
CA LEU A 148 -14.33 -9.84 -20.71
C LEU A 148 -15.80 -9.98 -21.11
N PRO A 149 -16.56 -8.87 -21.15
CA PRO A 149 -17.89 -8.89 -21.71
C PRO A 149 -17.83 -9.33 -23.18
N ALA A 150 -18.81 -10.12 -23.61
CA ALA A 150 -18.94 -10.51 -25.01
C ALA A 150 -19.01 -9.24 -25.89
N PRO A 151 -18.29 -9.21 -27.04
CA PRO A 151 -18.42 -8.14 -28.02
C PRO A 151 -19.83 -8.12 -28.63
N ILE A 152 -20.74 -7.39 -28.00
CA ILE A 152 -22.10 -7.18 -28.48
C ILE A 152 -22.22 -5.70 -28.86
N ASP A 153 -22.43 -5.43 -30.14
CA ASP A 153 -22.62 -4.06 -30.64
C ASP A 153 -24.02 -3.55 -30.31
N GLN A 154 -24.17 -3.05 -29.09
CA GLN A 154 -25.40 -2.39 -28.65
C GLN A 154 -25.41 -0.92 -29.09
N ALA A 155 -26.53 -0.47 -29.66
CA ALA A 155 -26.70 0.93 -30.01
C ALA A 155 -26.56 1.85 -28.79
N HIS A 156 -25.70 2.87 -28.88
CA HIS A 156 -25.48 3.80 -27.78
C HIS A 156 -26.69 4.72 -27.54
N LYS A 157 -27.04 4.93 -26.26
CA LYS A 157 -28.04 5.91 -25.85
C LYS A 157 -27.53 7.34 -26.14
N LYS A 158 -28.20 8.06 -27.04
CA LYS A 158 -27.89 9.47 -27.34
C LYS A 158 -28.28 10.36 -26.15
N ARG A 159 -27.29 10.93 -25.47
CA ARG A 159 -27.49 11.88 -24.36
C ARG A 159 -27.06 13.29 -24.74
N GLY A 160 -27.93 14.26 -24.41
CA GLY A 160 -27.66 15.69 -24.47
C GLY A 160 -27.27 16.29 -23.11
N GLY A 161 -27.14 17.61 -23.04
CA GLY A 161 -26.91 18.37 -21.80
C GLY A 161 -25.47 18.90 -21.62
N ARG A 162 -25.34 19.97 -20.83
CA ARG A 162 -24.08 20.71 -20.64
C ARG A 162 -22.93 19.83 -20.13
N ARG A 163 -23.19 18.98 -19.13
CA ARG A 163 -22.18 18.08 -18.55
C ARG A 163 -21.73 17.01 -19.54
N VAL A 164 -22.67 16.42 -20.28
CA VAL A 164 -22.38 15.38 -21.29
C VAL A 164 -21.62 15.98 -22.47
N ARG A 165 -22.01 17.18 -22.94
CA ARG A 165 -21.28 17.91 -23.97
C ARG A 165 -19.84 18.22 -23.54
N LYS A 166 -19.64 18.73 -22.32
CA LYS A 166 -18.30 18.97 -21.75
C LYS A 166 -17.48 17.68 -21.57
N MET A 167 -18.11 16.54 -21.31
CA MET A 167 -17.41 15.25 -21.28
C MET A 167 -17.00 14.79 -22.68
N LYS A 168 -17.91 14.87 -23.67
CA LYS A 168 -17.63 14.52 -25.07
C LYS A 168 -16.53 15.41 -25.66
N GLU A 169 -16.55 16.71 -25.37
CA GLU A 169 -15.51 17.66 -25.78
C GLU A 169 -14.10 17.27 -25.29
N ARG A 170 -13.96 16.58 -24.15
CA ARG A 170 -12.65 16.15 -23.64
C ARG A 170 -12.01 15.01 -24.46
N TYR A 171 -12.84 14.16 -25.06
CA TYR A 171 -12.38 13.03 -25.87
C TYR A 171 -12.51 13.29 -27.37
N ALA A 172 -13.24 14.32 -27.76
CA ALA A 172 -13.42 14.70 -29.15
C ALA A 172 -12.11 15.19 -29.77
N ILE A 173 -11.94 14.91 -31.05
CA ILE A 173 -10.87 15.48 -31.85
C ILE A 173 -11.08 17.00 -31.90
N THR A 174 -10.04 17.74 -31.56
CA THR A 174 -10.06 19.22 -31.56
C THR A 174 -10.22 19.75 -32.97
N GLU A 175 -10.73 20.96 -33.12
CA GLU A 175 -10.84 21.61 -34.44
C GLU A 175 -9.46 21.76 -35.11
N PHE A 176 -8.42 22.02 -34.33
CA PHE A 176 -7.03 22.01 -34.80
C PHE A 176 -6.64 20.66 -35.43
N ARG A 177 -6.90 19.54 -34.74
CA ARG A 177 -6.61 18.20 -35.28
C ARG A 177 -7.50 17.83 -36.45
N LYS A 178 -8.76 18.31 -36.49
CA LYS A 178 -9.63 18.11 -37.66
C LYS A 178 -9.13 18.83 -38.90
N GLN A 179 -8.48 19.99 -38.75
CA GLN A 179 -7.86 20.70 -39.86
C GLN A 179 -6.53 20.05 -40.27
N ALA A 180 -5.76 19.53 -39.31
CA ALA A 180 -4.54 18.79 -39.59
C ALA A 180 -4.83 17.50 -40.37
N ASN A 181 -5.92 16.81 -40.04
CA ASN A 181 -6.35 15.60 -40.74
C ASN A 181 -6.99 15.87 -42.12
N ARG A 182 -7.11 17.13 -42.56
CA ARG A 182 -7.59 17.47 -43.91
C ARG A 182 -6.39 17.70 -44.82
N MET A 183 -6.37 16.98 -45.92
CA MET A 183 -5.30 16.99 -46.91
C MET A 183 -5.80 17.66 -48.19
N ASN A 184 -4.95 18.44 -48.86
CA ASN A 184 -5.26 19.00 -50.17
C ASN A 184 -4.80 18.02 -51.25
N PHE A 185 -5.74 17.53 -52.05
CA PHE A 185 -5.39 16.63 -53.14
C PHE A 185 -4.61 17.39 -54.23
N GLY A 186 -3.42 16.88 -54.58
CA GLY A 186 -2.57 17.45 -55.63
C GLY A 186 -1.60 18.55 -55.19
N GLU A 187 -1.56 18.93 -53.91
CA GLU A 187 -0.57 19.84 -53.36
C GLU A 187 0.43 19.08 -52.48
N ILE A 188 1.72 19.33 -52.65
CA ILE A 188 2.75 18.80 -51.75
C ILE A 188 2.58 19.49 -50.39
N GLU A 189 2.65 18.71 -49.31
CA GLU A 189 2.48 19.21 -47.96
C GLU A 189 3.80 19.68 -47.35
N GLU A 190 3.71 20.71 -46.51
CA GLU A 190 4.85 21.18 -45.75
C GLU A 190 4.96 20.31 -44.49
N ASP A 191 5.90 19.38 -44.51
CA ASP A 191 6.23 18.58 -43.33
C ASP A 191 6.91 19.48 -42.30
N ALA A 192 6.45 19.42 -41.04
CA ALA A 192 7.00 20.24 -39.97
C ALA A 192 8.41 19.80 -39.54
N TYR A 193 8.78 18.55 -39.84
CA TYR A 193 10.08 17.96 -39.53
C TYR A 193 10.54 17.09 -40.70
N GLN A 194 11.72 17.36 -41.23
CA GLN A 194 12.29 16.68 -42.39
C GLN A 194 13.09 15.42 -41.99
N ASP A 195 12.58 14.60 -41.06
CA ASP A 195 13.20 13.31 -40.73
C ASP A 195 12.14 12.28 -40.26
N ASP A 196 11.94 11.26 -41.11
CA ASP A 196 11.40 9.89 -40.89
C ASP A 196 10.05 9.67 -40.19
N LEU A 197 9.42 10.71 -39.62
CA LEU A 197 8.07 10.64 -39.08
C LEU A 197 7.19 11.57 -39.92
N GLY A 198 6.39 11.00 -40.82
CA GLY A 198 5.43 11.68 -41.69
C GLY A 198 4.32 12.41 -40.94
N PHE A 199 4.70 13.43 -40.17
CA PHE A 199 3.83 14.33 -39.44
C PHE A 199 3.52 15.53 -40.33
N SER A 200 2.45 15.40 -41.10
CA SER A 200 1.91 16.48 -41.91
C SER A 200 0.99 17.38 -41.09
N LEU A 201 1.10 18.69 -41.33
CA LEU A 201 0.18 19.69 -40.79
C LEU A 201 -1.11 19.82 -41.63
N GLY A 202 -1.21 19.13 -42.76
CA GLY A 202 -2.36 19.15 -43.66
C GLY A 202 -2.75 20.58 -44.06
N GLN A 203 -3.99 20.96 -43.79
CA GLN A 203 -4.50 22.33 -44.01
C GLN A 203 -4.20 23.32 -42.89
N VAL A 204 -3.58 22.90 -41.78
CA VAL A 204 -3.19 23.82 -40.68
C VAL A 204 -2.05 24.70 -41.19
N GLY A 205 -2.28 26.02 -41.23
CA GLY A 205 -1.31 27.00 -41.71
C GLY A 205 -1.46 27.38 -43.18
N LYS A 206 -2.09 26.54 -44.02
CA LYS A 206 -2.33 26.79 -45.46
C LYS A 206 -3.50 27.74 -45.77
N ALA A 207 -3.80 28.69 -44.88
CA ALA A 207 -4.87 29.65 -45.11
C ALA A 207 -4.44 30.72 -46.11
N GLY A 208 -5.16 30.85 -47.23
CA GLY A 208 -5.03 32.02 -48.12
C GLY A 208 -5.16 33.33 -47.33
N THR A 209 -4.51 34.38 -47.83
CA THR A 209 -4.24 35.70 -47.23
C THR A 209 -5.41 36.47 -46.58
N GLY A 210 -6.62 35.90 -46.51
CA GLY A 210 -7.83 36.50 -45.95
C GLY A 210 -8.38 35.87 -44.65
N ARG A 211 -7.82 34.77 -44.11
CA ARG A 211 -8.22 34.22 -42.80
C ARG A 211 -7.16 34.53 -41.73
N ILE A 212 -7.37 35.65 -41.02
CA ILE A 212 -6.41 36.24 -40.07
C ILE A 212 -6.23 35.44 -38.76
N ARG A 213 -7.08 34.45 -38.46
CA ARG A 213 -7.04 33.72 -37.19
C ARG A 213 -6.75 32.24 -37.41
N ALA A 214 -5.61 31.78 -36.90
CA ALA A 214 -5.33 30.37 -36.71
C ALA A 214 -6.42 29.71 -35.84
N PRO A 215 -6.70 28.40 -36.01
CA PRO A 215 -7.57 27.66 -35.11
C PRO A 215 -7.12 27.85 -33.65
N GLN A 216 -8.02 28.35 -32.79
CA GLN A 216 -7.70 28.59 -31.39
C GLN A 216 -7.33 27.28 -30.70
N ILE A 217 -6.18 27.25 -30.04
CA ILE A 217 -5.74 26.11 -29.25
C ILE A 217 -6.67 25.98 -28.05
N ASP A 218 -7.43 24.88 -28.00
CA ASP A 218 -8.38 24.60 -26.92
C ASP A 218 -7.62 24.39 -25.61
N GLU A 219 -7.73 25.31 -24.65
CA GLU A 219 -7.10 25.17 -23.32
C GLU A 219 -7.56 23.92 -22.55
N LYS A 220 -8.70 23.35 -22.97
CA LYS A 220 -9.26 22.11 -22.43
C LYS A 220 -8.42 20.87 -22.75
N THR A 221 -7.54 20.96 -23.74
CA THR A 221 -6.59 19.90 -24.15
C THR A 221 -5.35 19.82 -23.27
N LYS A 222 -5.13 20.82 -22.41
CA LYS A 222 -4.05 20.80 -21.42
C LYS A 222 -4.19 19.54 -20.56
N VAL A 223 -3.12 18.75 -20.48
CA VAL A 223 -3.08 17.51 -19.71
C VAL A 223 -3.42 17.82 -18.26
N ARG A 224 -4.42 17.12 -17.72
CA ARG A 224 -4.82 17.25 -16.32
C ARG A 224 -4.32 16.05 -15.55
N ILE A 225 -3.74 16.32 -14.39
CA ILE A 225 -3.31 15.30 -13.45
C ILE A 225 -4.56 14.60 -12.87
N SER A 226 -4.48 13.29 -12.62
CA SER A 226 -5.57 12.57 -11.95
C SER A 226 -5.73 13.10 -10.53
N LYS A 227 -6.93 12.96 -9.96
CA LYS A 227 -7.15 13.36 -8.55
C LYS A 227 -6.18 12.66 -7.61
N THR A 228 -5.93 11.37 -7.83
CA THR A 228 -4.98 10.58 -7.04
C THR A 228 -3.57 11.16 -7.06
N LEU A 229 -3.09 11.56 -8.24
CA LEU A 229 -1.77 12.17 -8.37
C LEU A 229 -1.75 13.58 -7.77
N GLN A 230 -2.82 14.37 -7.90
CA GLN A 230 -2.95 15.68 -7.23
C GLN A 230 -2.88 15.53 -5.70
N ASP A 231 -3.56 14.53 -5.14
CA ASP A 231 -3.54 14.23 -3.72
C ASP A 231 -2.14 13.78 -3.27
N VAL A 232 -1.43 12.99 -4.08
CA VAL A 232 -0.05 12.61 -3.79
C VAL A 232 0.87 13.83 -3.81
N PHE A 233 0.80 14.66 -4.85
CA PHE A 233 1.62 15.87 -4.97
C PHE A 233 1.36 16.84 -3.81
N SER A 234 0.09 17.07 -3.47
CA SER A 234 -0.24 17.95 -2.34
C SER A 234 0.29 17.42 -1.00
N ARG A 235 0.25 16.11 -0.75
CA ARG A 235 0.87 15.51 0.46
C ARG A 235 2.38 15.69 0.48
N MET A 236 3.06 15.47 -0.65
CA MET A 236 4.51 15.67 -0.78
C MET A 236 4.91 17.13 -0.55
N CYS A 237 4.15 18.09 -1.10
CA CYS A 237 4.42 19.52 -0.90
C CYS A 237 4.14 19.98 0.53
N ASN A 238 3.18 19.35 1.22
CA ASN A 238 2.80 19.70 2.59
C ASN A 238 3.65 18.96 3.66
N GLY A 239 4.65 18.16 3.26
CA GLY A 239 5.61 17.56 4.18
C GLY A 239 5.05 16.47 5.11
N ASN A 240 3.97 15.79 4.73
CA ASN A 240 3.41 14.64 5.46
C ASN A 240 3.65 13.31 4.74
#